data_AF-C6E4U8-F1
#
_entry.id   AF-C6E4U8-F1
#
_cell.length_a   1.000
_cell.length_b   1.000
_cell.length_c   1.000
_cell.angle_alpha   90.00
_cell.angle_beta   90.00
_cell.angle_gamma   90.00
#
_symmetry.space_group_name_H-M   'P 1'
#
loop_
_entity.id
_entity.type
_entity.pdbx_description
1 polymer ?
#
loop_
_entity_poly.entity_id
_entity_poly.type
_entity_poly.pdbx_seq_one_letter_code
_entity_poly.pdbx_strand_id
1 'polypeptide(L)'
;MIYLTNDALDQAVYFEMRGKEAFRSRNGLDQVYYGLLGNGVHEVDVTLKKRRGCVEVAFGRSDLFSFVEEDELRRMLGRMVREKTVH
;
A
#
# COMPACT_ATOMS: atom_id res chain seq x y z
N MET A 1 2.17 -3.22 -11.54
CA MET A 1 1.17 -4.00 -10.80
C MET A 1 1.87 -5.13 -10.04
N ILE A 2 1.46 -5.42 -8.81
CA ILE A 2 2.00 -6.46 -7.92
C ILE A 2 0.80 -7.22 -7.36
N TYR A 3 0.84 -8.55 -7.36
CA TYR A 3 -0.17 -9.35 -6.68
C TYR A 3 0.27 -9.62 -5.23
N LEU A 4 -0.65 -9.41 -4.29
CA LEU A 4 -0.49 -9.71 -2.88
C LEU A 4 -1.46 -10.84 -2.55
N THR A 5 -0.92 -12.01 -2.21
CA THR A 5 -1.70 -13.15 -1.76
C THR A 5 -1.51 -13.34 -0.26
N ASN A 6 -2.60 -13.65 0.42
CA ASN A 6 -2.57 -14.13 1.79
C ASN A 6 -3.09 -15.57 1.78
N ASP A 7 -2.16 -16.51 1.66
CA ASP A 7 -2.44 -17.94 1.52
C ASP A 7 -3.15 -18.52 2.77
N ALA A 8 -2.98 -17.88 3.94
CA ALA A 8 -3.65 -18.32 5.16
C ALA A 8 -5.16 -18.06 5.15
N LEU A 9 -5.61 -17.09 4.35
CA LEU A 9 -7.02 -16.71 4.23
C LEU A 9 -7.59 -16.91 2.82
N ASP A 10 -6.81 -17.51 1.92
CA ASP A 10 -7.15 -17.69 0.50
C ASP A 10 -7.58 -16.35 -0.18
N GLN A 11 -6.90 -15.26 0.19
CA GLN A 11 -7.20 -13.91 -0.30
C GLN A 11 -6.16 -13.50 -1.35
N ALA A 12 -6.61 -12.88 -2.43
CA ALA A 12 -5.75 -12.29 -3.44
C ALA A 12 -6.21 -10.87 -3.78
N VAL A 13 -5.28 -9.93 -3.73
CA VAL A 13 -5.49 -8.56 -4.22
C VAL A 13 -4.35 -8.17 -5.15
N TYR A 14 -4.64 -7.30 -6.11
CA TYR A 14 -3.64 -6.62 -6.89
C TYR A 14 -3.39 -5.25 -6.28
N PHE A 15 -2.13 -4.82 -6.30
CA PHE A 15 -1.69 -3.47 -6.00
C PHE A 15 -1.07 -2.83 -7.25
N GLU A 16 -1.57 -1.67 -7.64
CA GLU A 16 -1.04 -0.87 -8.73
C GLU A 16 -0.48 0.45 -8.19
N MET A 17 0.82 0.67 -8.35
CA MET A 17 1.41 1.99 -8.05
C MET A 17 1.15 2.93 -9.22
N ARG A 18 0.48 4.05 -8.94
CA ARG A 18 0.07 5.06 -9.94
C ARG A 18 0.97 6.28 -9.95
N GLY A 19 1.59 6.61 -8.82
CA GLY A 19 2.47 7.77 -8.73
C GLY A 19 3.39 7.76 -7.52
N LYS A 20 4.46 8.57 -7.59
CA LYS A 20 5.37 8.84 -6.47
C LYS A 20 5.70 10.32 -6.41
N GLU A 21 5.67 10.89 -5.21
CA GLU A 21 6.03 12.27 -4.93
C GLU A 21 7.06 12.31 -3.79
N ALA A 22 8.05 13.19 -3.92
CA ALA A 22 9.04 13.42 -2.89
C ALA A 22 8.81 14.80 -2.26
N PHE A 23 8.61 14.83 -0.96
CA PHE A 23 8.44 16.06 -0.19
C PHE A 23 9.65 16.29 0.69
N ARG A 24 10.20 17.51 0.65
CA ARG A 24 11.16 17.95 1.67
C ARG A 24 10.38 18.35 2.92
N SER A 25 10.53 17.57 3.97
CA SER A 25 10.04 17.85 5.30
C SER A 25 11.18 18.43 6.16
N ARG A 26 10.83 19.14 7.24
CA ARG A 26 11.79 19.71 8.20
C ARG A 26 12.75 18.65 8.78
N ASN A 27 12.35 17.37 8.77
CA ASN A 27 13.10 16.23 9.30
C ASN A 27 13.68 15.27 8.23
N GLY A 28 13.64 15.63 6.94
CA GLY A 28 14.22 14.82 5.87
C GLY A 28 13.35 14.73 4.61
N LEU A 29 13.65 13.74 3.77
CA LEU A 29 12.90 13.45 2.55
C LEU A 29 11.77 12.46 2.88
N ASP A 30 10.53 12.92 2.78
CA ASP A 30 9.34 12.08 2.83
C ASP A 30 9.02 11.63 1.40
N GLN A 31 8.79 10.33 1.18
CA GLN A 31 8.28 9.82 -0.10
C GLN A 31 6.84 9.38 0.08
N VAL A 32 5.97 9.89 -0.78
CA VAL A 32 4.55 9.50 -0.82
C VAL A 32 4.33 8.72 -2.12
N TYR A 33 3.72 7.55 -2.02
CA TYR A 33 3.31 6.76 -3.17
C TYR A 33 1.79 6.68 -3.18
N TYR A 34 1.23 6.83 -4.36
CA TYR A 34 -0.18 6.68 -4.62
C TYR A 34 -0.40 5.42 -5.44
N GLY A 35 -1.42 4.66 -5.10
CA GLY A 35 -1.77 3.46 -5.81
C GLY A 35 -3.21 3.07 -5.63
N LEU A 36 -3.56 1.95 -6.25
CA LEU A 36 -4.86 1.32 -6.16
C LEU A 36 -4.68 -0.12 -5.68
N LEU A 37 -5.52 -0.56 -4.77
CA LEU A 37 -5.60 -1.94 -4.32
C LEU A 37 -6.97 -2.50 -4.65
N GLY A 38 -7.05 -3.71 -5.17
CA GLY A 38 -8.33 -4.33 -5.47
C GLY A 38 -8.29 -5.83 -5.64
N ASN A 39 -9.44 -6.47 -5.63
CA ASN A 39 -9.60 -7.92 -5.86
C ASN A 39 -10.22 -8.23 -7.24
N GLY A 40 -10.31 -7.23 -8.13
CA GLY A 40 -10.97 -7.33 -9.43
C GLY A 40 -12.47 -7.01 -9.41
N VAL A 41 -13.07 -6.84 -8.22
CA VAL A 41 -14.46 -6.40 -8.04
C VAL A 41 -14.52 -5.07 -7.29
N HIS A 42 -13.83 -5.01 -6.15
CA HIS A 42 -13.73 -3.83 -5.31
C HIS A 42 -12.32 -3.26 -5.38
N GLU A 43 -12.26 -1.93 -5.41
CA GLU A 43 -11.01 -1.17 -5.48
C GLU A 43 -10.98 -0.11 -4.39
N VAL A 44 -9.77 0.24 -3.94
CA VAL A 44 -9.54 1.27 -2.94
C VAL A 44 -8.26 2.02 -3.26
N ASP A 45 -8.33 3.35 -3.19
CA ASP A 45 -7.13 4.18 -3.27
C ASP A 45 -6.23 3.92 -2.06
N VAL A 46 -4.93 3.82 -2.31
CA VAL A 46 -3.91 3.62 -1.29
C VAL A 46 -2.91 4.77 -1.33
N THR A 47 -2.64 5.34 -0.17
CA THR A 47 -1.53 6.27 0.04
C THR A 47 -0.50 5.64 0.97
N LEU A 48 0.74 5.55 0.51
CA LEU A 48 1.87 5.01 1.26
C LEU A 48 2.86 6.13 1.53
N LYS A 49 3.11 6.46 2.80
CA LYS A 49 4.05 7.49 3.19
C LYS A 49 5.27 6.87 3.85
N LYS A 50 6.41 6.92 3.17
CA LYS A 50 7.71 6.47 3.66
C LYS A 50 8.45 7.63 4.30
N ARG A 51 8.77 7.46 5.58
CA ARG A 51 9.65 8.32 6.39
C ARG A 51 10.85 7.48 6.86
N ARG A 52 11.91 8.11 7.35
CA ARG A 52 13.09 7.38 7.88
C ARG A 52 12.65 6.30 8.89
N GLY A 53 12.78 5.04 8.51
CA GLY A 53 12.43 3.87 9.34
C GLY A 53 10.94 3.54 9.47
N CYS A 54 10.03 4.36 8.92
CA CYS A 54 8.58 4.19 9.09
C CYS A 54 7.84 4.23 7.75
N VAL A 55 6.81 3.40 7.62
CA VAL A 55 5.86 3.47 6.49
C VAL A 55 4.47 3.56 7.08
N GLU A 56 3.79 4.66 6.78
CA GLU A 56 2.37 4.86 7.07
C GLU A 56 1.58 4.42 5.83
N VAL A 57 0.49 3.69 6.02
CA VAL A 57 -0.38 3.18 4.95
C VAL A 57 -1.81 3.62 5.26
N ALA A 58 -2.37 4.41 4.35
CA ALA A 58 -3.74 4.90 4.42
C ALA A 58 -4.56 4.36 3.24
N PHE A 59 -5.74 3.87 3.54
CA PHE A 59 -6.71 3.41 2.56
C PHE A 59 -7.85 4.42 2.44
N GLY A 60 -8.34 4.61 1.23
CA GLY A 60 -9.61 5.30 0.99
C GLY A 60 -10.80 4.52 1.53
N ARG A 61 -12.02 5.02 1.27
CA ARG A 61 -13.24 4.28 1.58
C ARG A 61 -13.49 3.22 0.52
N SER A 62 -13.75 1.99 0.94
CA SER A 62 -14.10 0.88 0.04
C SER A 62 -14.74 -0.26 0.82
N ASP A 63 -15.58 -1.04 0.13
CA ASP A 63 -16.14 -2.29 0.64
C ASP A 63 -15.15 -3.46 0.54
N LEU A 64 -13.97 -3.24 -0.07
CA LEU A 64 -12.92 -4.24 -0.23
C LEU A 64 -12.62 -4.98 1.09
N PHE A 65 -12.51 -4.24 2.20
CA PHE A 65 -12.17 -4.78 3.52
C PHE A 65 -13.27 -5.63 4.18
N SER A 66 -14.43 -5.78 3.54
CA SER A 66 -15.40 -6.81 3.92
C SER A 66 -14.99 -8.21 3.46
N PHE A 67 -14.03 -8.30 2.54
CA PHE A 67 -13.59 -9.54 1.89
C PHE A 67 -12.11 -9.85 2.14
N VAL A 68 -11.32 -8.85 2.53
CA VAL A 68 -9.89 -8.98 2.75
C VAL A 68 -9.47 -8.32 4.05
N GLU A 69 -8.49 -8.91 4.74
CA GLU A 69 -8.01 -8.40 6.02
C GLU A 69 -7.17 -7.13 5.84
N GLU A 70 -7.70 -5.99 6.30
CA GLU A 70 -7.05 -4.69 6.16
C GLU A 70 -5.65 -4.67 6.80
N ASP A 71 -5.52 -5.24 8.01
CA ASP A 71 -4.27 -5.18 8.76
C ASP A 71 -3.14 -6.00 8.13
N GLU A 72 -3.46 -7.17 7.55
CA GLU A 72 -2.45 -7.96 6.84
C GLU A 72 -2.03 -7.26 5.55
N LEU A 73 -2.97 -6.65 4.82
CA LEU A 73 -2.66 -5.84 3.65
C LEU A 73 -1.80 -4.62 4.00
N ARG A 74 -2.10 -3.94 5.10
CA ARG A 74 -1.31 -2.82 5.62
C ARG A 74 0.12 -3.26 5.89
N ARG A 75 0.30 -4.43 6.50
CA ARG A 75 1.60 -5.03 6.81
C ARG A 75 2.36 -5.42 5.53
N MET A 76 1.70 -6.07 4.58
CA MET A 76 2.30 -6.48 3.30
C MET A 76 2.76 -5.27 2.48
N LEU A 77 1.93 -4.24 2.36
CA LEU A 77 2.27 -2.99 1.67
C LEU A 77 3.40 -2.24 2.39
N GLY A 78 3.37 -2.20 3.72
CA GLY A 78 4.44 -1.61 4.53
C GLY A 78 5.79 -2.29 4.32
N ARG A 79 5.83 -3.63 4.29
CA ARG A 79 7.03 -4.42 3.95
C ARG A 79 7.51 -4.13 2.54
N MET A 80 6.61 -4.15 1.57
CA MET A 80 6.94 -3.88 0.17
C MET A 80 7.64 -2.51 0.00
N VAL A 81 7.17 -1.45 0.64
CA VAL A 81 7.77 -0.10 0.56
C VAL A 81 9.08 0.02 1.34
N ARG A 82 9.23 -0.76 2.43
CA ARG A 82 10.48 -0.83 3.20
C ARG A 82 11.58 -1.56 2.43
N GLU A 83 11.25 -2.72 1.87
CA GLU A 83 12.18 -3.64 1.22
C GLU A 83 12.47 -3.26 -0.24
N LYS A 84 11.53 -2.59 -0.92
CA LYS A 84 11.79 -2.03 -2.26
C LYS A 84 12.43 -0.65 -2.17
N THR A 85 13.65 -0.58 -2.69
CA THR A 85 14.15 0.57 -3.45
C THR A 85 13.23 0.73 -4.66
N VAL A 86 12.17 1.53 -4.54
CA VAL A 86 11.32 1.89 -5.68
C VAL A 86 12.18 2.77 -6.60
N HIS A 87 12.92 2.13 -7.51
CA HIS A 87 13.69 2.80 -8.55
C HIS A 87 12.77 3.70 -9.40
#